data_AF-A0A5E3X6P2-F1
#
_entry.id   AF-A0A5E3X6P2-F1
#
_cell.length_a   1.000
_cell.length_b   1.000
_cell.length_c   1.000
_cell.angle_alpha   90.00
_cell.angle_beta   90.00
_cell.angle_gamma   90.00
#
_symmetry.space_group_name_H-M   'P 1'
#
loop_
_entity.id
_entity.type
_entity.pdbx_description
1 polymer ?
#
loop_
_entity_poly.entity_id
_entity_poly.type
_entity_poly.pdbx_seq_one_letter_code
_entity_poly.pdbx_strand_id
1 'polypeptide(L)'
;MRPKPFKAFLPSLKCIRGQVVFINTDKSRCDALVLSPSGEIILVPLPQLSLQRASELRTQWIVLLREHSARARGMAPSQLSHDSSTPLHRILERIWTWIVGPVLQALKLVIDPADADHRRSRITWCPTGPVTQLPLHAAGMYSDPVGPRAYDLVVSSYTPSLSALLRNYESAAMHPPTPNMLIVTQPNTPRLGLPLPYTMKEAVRENIGQYPWVHFACHGSQDPMDATKSAFELYHSPLTLADLMGTAADNAELAFLSACQTAVGDDKAPEESAHLAAGMLAVGFRGVVATMWSIRDADAPVVVKA
;
A
#
# COMPACT_ATOMS: atom_id res chain seq x y z
N MET A 1 -22.83 15.63 -4.11
CA MET A 1 -21.71 16.54 -3.82
C MET A 1 -20.93 16.79 -5.11
N ARG A 2 -20.59 18.04 -5.45
CA ARG A 2 -19.67 18.33 -6.56
C ARG A 2 -18.22 18.21 -6.06
N PRO A 3 -17.29 17.66 -6.85
CA PRO A 3 -15.88 17.59 -6.46
C PRO A 3 -15.31 18.99 -6.25
N LYS A 4 -14.46 19.15 -5.23
CA LYS A 4 -13.76 20.42 -4.97
C LYS A 4 -12.86 20.77 -6.17
N PRO A 5 -12.81 22.04 -6.60
CA PRO A 5 -11.92 22.45 -7.67
C PRO A 5 -10.45 22.33 -7.23
N PHE A 6 -9.53 22.05 -8.16
CA PHE A 6 -8.10 21.90 -7.87
C PHE A 6 -7.51 23.06 -7.06
N LYS A 7 -7.93 24.30 -7.38
CA LYS A 7 -7.51 25.52 -6.68
C LYS A 7 -7.78 25.48 -5.16
N ALA A 8 -8.81 24.76 -4.72
CA ALA A 8 -9.14 24.63 -3.30
C ALA A 8 -8.11 23.78 -2.52
N PHE A 9 -7.31 22.97 -3.20
CA PHE A 9 -6.30 22.12 -2.58
C PHE A 9 -4.91 22.76 -2.50
N LEU A 10 -4.65 23.82 -3.27
CA LEU A 10 -3.33 24.48 -3.34
C LEU A 10 -2.74 24.87 -1.97
N PRO A 11 -3.51 25.41 -1.00
CA PRO A 11 -2.96 25.73 0.32
C PRO A 11 -2.40 24.51 1.03
N SER A 12 -3.10 23.37 0.95
CA SER A 12 -2.76 22.12 1.64
C SER A 12 -1.63 21.36 0.96
N LEU A 13 -1.36 21.59 -0.33
CA LEU A 13 -0.25 20.96 -1.06
C LEU A 13 1.12 21.27 -0.45
N LYS A 14 1.30 22.46 0.14
CA LYS A 14 2.55 22.87 0.78
C LYS A 14 2.93 21.99 1.97
N CYS A 15 1.96 21.31 2.58
CA CYS A 15 2.19 20.41 3.70
C CYS A 15 2.68 19.02 3.24
N ILE A 16 2.51 18.68 1.96
CA ILE A 16 2.90 17.36 1.43
C ILE A 16 4.42 17.24 1.42
N ARG A 17 4.92 16.13 1.95
CA ARG A 17 6.33 15.76 1.83
C ARG A 17 6.53 14.97 0.53
N GLY A 18 7.11 15.61 -0.48
CA GLY A 18 7.47 14.97 -1.76
C GLY A 18 6.41 15.13 -2.86
N GLN A 19 6.56 14.35 -3.93
CA GLN A 19 5.74 14.44 -5.14
C GLN A 19 4.54 13.48 -5.06
N VAL A 20 3.41 13.86 -5.64
CA VAL A 20 2.25 12.98 -5.82
C VAL A 20 2.14 12.61 -7.28
N VAL A 21 2.16 11.32 -7.59
CA VAL A 21 2.11 10.83 -8.98
C VAL A 21 0.79 10.12 -9.21
N PHE A 22 -0.10 10.76 -9.95
CA PHE A 22 -1.34 10.15 -10.41
C PHE A 22 -1.05 9.31 -11.65
N ILE A 23 -1.46 8.05 -11.68
CA ILE A 23 -1.32 7.20 -12.87
C ILE A 23 -2.72 6.89 -13.36
N ASN A 24 -3.07 7.46 -14.51
CA ASN A 24 -4.35 7.19 -15.15
C ASN A 24 -4.21 5.99 -16.10
N THR A 25 -5.14 5.04 -15.98
CA THR A 25 -5.27 3.92 -16.90
C THR A 25 -6.59 4.02 -17.67
N ASP A 26 -6.56 4.57 -18.89
CA ASP A 26 -7.75 4.71 -19.75
C ASP A 26 -7.58 4.04 -21.12
N LYS A 27 -8.70 3.76 -21.80
CA LYS A 27 -8.71 3.16 -23.14
C LYS A 27 -8.08 4.06 -24.21
N SER A 28 -8.18 5.37 -24.06
CA SER A 28 -7.66 6.34 -25.03
C SER A 28 -6.17 6.61 -24.86
N ARG A 29 -5.73 6.82 -23.62
CA ARG A 29 -4.34 7.09 -23.26
C ARG A 29 -4.07 6.77 -21.79
N CYS A 30 -2.84 6.38 -21.51
CA CYS A 30 -2.35 6.20 -20.15
C CYS A 30 -1.19 7.17 -19.91
N ASP A 31 -1.22 7.87 -18.78
CA ASP A 31 -0.24 8.90 -18.45
C ASP A 31 -0.01 8.95 -16.95
N ALA A 32 1.12 9.53 -16.56
CA ALA A 32 1.36 9.98 -15.20
C ALA A 32 1.26 11.51 -15.12
N LEU A 33 0.58 12.00 -14.09
CA LEU A 33 0.57 13.41 -13.71
C LEU A 33 1.35 13.54 -12.41
N VAL A 34 2.48 14.24 -12.45
CA VAL A 34 3.27 14.52 -11.27
C VAL A 34 2.85 15.88 -10.72
N LEU A 35 2.34 15.89 -9.49
CA LEU A 35 1.98 17.07 -8.74
C LEU A 35 3.02 17.34 -7.66
N SER A 36 3.61 18.53 -7.73
CA SER A 36 4.59 19.00 -6.76
C SER A 36 3.94 19.76 -5.58
N PRO A 37 4.65 19.90 -4.45
CA PRO A 37 4.18 20.74 -3.34
C PRO A 37 4.00 22.21 -3.69
N SER A 38 4.66 22.71 -4.75
CA SER A 38 4.47 24.08 -5.24
C SER A 38 3.17 24.26 -6.04
N GLY A 39 2.50 23.16 -6.40
CA GLY A 39 1.31 23.14 -7.25
C GLY A 39 1.61 23.02 -8.75
N GLU A 40 2.88 22.93 -9.14
CA GLU A 40 3.27 22.62 -10.53
C GLU A 40 2.86 21.18 -10.89
N ILE A 41 2.35 21.02 -12.12
CA ILE A 41 1.93 19.74 -12.68
C ILE A 41 2.78 19.43 -13.91
N ILE A 42 3.42 18.26 -13.90
CA ILE A 42 4.19 17.72 -15.03
C ILE A 42 3.41 16.53 -15.59
N LEU A 43 3.11 16.58 -16.89
CA LEU A 43 2.56 15.44 -17.63
C LEU A 43 3.69 14.55 -18.13
N VAL A 44 3.65 13.28 -17.77
CA VAL A 44 4.59 12.24 -18.22
C VAL A 44 3.82 11.22 -19.06
N PRO A 45 3.97 11.25 -20.40
CA PRO A 45 3.35 10.26 -21.27
C PRO A 45 3.88 8.86 -20.98
N LEU A 46 2.99 7.86 -20.91
CA LEU A 46 3.35 6.45 -20.69
C LEU A 46 3.01 5.63 -21.95
N PRO A 47 3.72 5.81 -23.08
CA PRO A 47 3.33 5.24 -24.38
C PRO A 47 3.35 3.70 -24.42
N GLN A 48 4.07 3.07 -23.50
CA GLN A 48 4.11 1.61 -23.40
C GLN A 48 2.99 1.04 -22.51
N LEU A 49 2.31 1.88 -21.73
CA LEU A 49 1.19 1.49 -20.90
C LEU A 49 -0.13 1.65 -21.68
N SER A 50 -0.95 0.62 -21.64
CA SER A 50 -2.35 0.67 -22.09
C SER A 50 -3.23 -0.04 -21.07
N LEU A 51 -4.54 0.24 -21.06
CA LEU A 51 -5.47 -0.46 -20.17
C LEU A 51 -5.40 -1.99 -20.33
N GLN A 52 -5.27 -2.46 -21.57
CA GLN A 52 -5.12 -3.88 -21.85
C GLN A 52 -3.83 -4.44 -21.25
N ARG A 53 -2.69 -3.79 -21.51
CA ARG A 53 -1.38 -4.23 -20.99
C ARG A 53 -1.33 -4.21 -19.46
N ALA A 54 -1.93 -3.20 -18.83
CA ALA A 54 -2.04 -3.10 -17.38
C ALA A 54 -2.89 -4.26 -16.80
N SER A 55 -4.01 -4.59 -17.45
CA SER A 55 -4.88 -5.72 -17.06
C SER A 55 -4.17 -7.07 -17.21
N GLU A 56 -3.41 -7.25 -18.28
CA GLU A 56 -2.61 -8.46 -18.52
C GLU A 56 -1.49 -8.60 -17.48
N LEU A 57 -0.75 -7.53 -17.19
CA LEU A 57 0.27 -7.51 -16.14
C LEU A 57 -0.31 -7.86 -14.77
N ARG A 58 -1.43 -7.23 -14.40
CA ARG A 58 -2.15 -7.51 -13.16
C ARG A 58 -2.54 -8.99 -13.07
N THR A 59 -3.11 -9.54 -14.14
CA THR A 59 -3.52 -10.94 -14.18
C THR A 59 -2.32 -11.87 -13.99
N GLN A 60 -1.22 -11.63 -14.71
CA GLN A 60 0.02 -12.42 -14.57
C GLN A 60 0.58 -12.33 -13.16
N TRP A 61 0.57 -11.14 -12.57
CA TRP A 61 1.04 -10.90 -11.20
C TRP A 61 0.22 -11.70 -10.18
N ILE A 62 -1.11 -11.64 -10.27
CA ILE A 62 -2.02 -12.39 -9.38
C ILE A 62 -1.82 -13.89 -9.51
N VAL A 63 -1.67 -14.41 -10.74
CA VAL A 63 -1.41 -15.84 -10.97
C VAL A 63 -0.11 -16.27 -10.30
N LEU A 64 0.98 -15.52 -10.50
CA LEU A 64 2.27 -15.83 -9.87
C LEU A 64 2.17 -15.82 -8.34
N LEU A 65 1.47 -14.84 -7.77
CA LEU A 65 1.27 -14.78 -6.32
C LEU A 65 0.46 -15.96 -5.80
N ARG A 66 -0.58 -16.41 -6.51
CA ARG A 66 -1.36 -17.60 -6.12
C ARG A 66 -0.49 -18.86 -6.13
N GLU A 67 0.34 -19.04 -7.14
CA GLU A 67 1.26 -20.19 -7.25
C GLU A 67 2.31 -20.22 -6.14
N HIS A 68 2.82 -19.05 -5.72
CA HIS A 68 3.84 -18.96 -4.66
C HIS A 68 3.23 -18.94 -3.25
N SER A 69 2.00 -18.43 -3.10
CA SER A 69 1.23 -18.43 -1.85
C SER A 69 0.59 -19.80 -1.55
N ALA A 70 0.16 -20.55 -2.57
CA ALA A 70 -0.32 -21.92 -2.40
C ALA A 70 0.80 -22.84 -1.85
N ARG A 71 2.04 -22.64 -2.31
CA ARG A 71 3.24 -23.31 -1.79
C ARG A 71 3.62 -22.89 -0.37
N ALA A 72 3.10 -21.77 0.14
CA ALA A 72 3.35 -21.32 1.52
C ALA A 72 2.54 -22.09 2.59
N ARG A 73 1.49 -22.84 2.20
CA ARG A 73 0.63 -23.60 3.12
C ARG A 73 0.99 -25.09 3.25
N GLY A 74 2.05 -25.56 2.61
CA GLY A 74 2.51 -26.93 2.76
C GLY A 74 3.53 -27.37 1.71
N MET A 75 4.80 -27.02 1.91
CA MET A 75 6.00 -27.80 1.57
C MET A 75 7.27 -26.95 1.79
N ALA A 76 8.38 -27.63 2.06
CA ALA A 76 9.70 -27.03 2.33
C ALA A 76 10.19 -26.14 1.16
N PRO A 77 11.06 -25.15 1.41
CA PRO A 77 11.56 -24.26 0.37
C PRO A 77 12.45 -25.04 -0.59
N SER A 78 12.02 -25.16 -1.85
CA SER A 78 12.93 -25.51 -2.94
C SER A 78 13.89 -24.33 -3.14
N GLN A 79 15.19 -24.60 -3.02
CA GLN A 79 16.27 -23.67 -3.31
C GLN A 79 15.99 -22.93 -4.63
N LEU A 80 15.82 -21.61 -4.55
CA LEU A 80 15.67 -20.75 -5.74
C LEU A 80 16.99 -20.84 -6.51
N SER A 81 16.97 -21.58 -7.61
CA SER A 81 18.09 -21.68 -8.54
C SER A 81 18.37 -20.29 -9.14
N HIS A 82 19.65 -19.97 -9.21
CA HIS A 82 20.23 -18.74 -9.75
C HIS A 82 20.16 -18.71 -11.29
N ASP A 83 18.99 -18.96 -11.86
CA ASP A 83 18.81 -19.02 -13.32
C ASP A 83 17.93 -17.87 -13.87
N SER A 84 18.34 -17.45 -15.06
CA SER A 84 17.96 -16.30 -15.88
C SER A 84 16.46 -15.91 -15.90
N SER A 85 16.13 -14.74 -15.34
CA SER A 85 14.84 -14.04 -15.41
C SER A 85 13.62 -14.85 -14.94
N THR A 86 13.38 -14.89 -13.64
CA THR A 86 12.11 -15.41 -13.12
C THR A 86 10.92 -14.64 -13.73
N PRO A 87 9.75 -15.27 -13.94
CA PRO A 87 8.54 -14.56 -14.42
C PRO A 87 8.21 -13.30 -13.59
N LEU A 88 8.54 -13.33 -12.30
CA LEU A 88 8.47 -12.19 -11.38
C LEU A 88 9.32 -11.01 -11.85
N HIS A 89 10.61 -11.25 -12.13
CA HIS A 89 11.54 -10.21 -12.61
C HIS A 89 11.04 -9.55 -13.90
N ARG A 90 10.52 -10.34 -14.85
CA ARG A 90 9.98 -9.80 -16.11
C ARG A 90 8.79 -8.86 -15.89
N ILE A 91 7.93 -9.15 -14.91
CA ILE A 91 6.82 -8.26 -14.57
C ILE A 91 7.34 -6.96 -13.95
N LEU A 92 8.26 -7.05 -12.99
CA LEU A 92 8.83 -5.86 -12.34
C LEU A 92 9.62 -4.97 -13.32
N GLU A 93 10.30 -5.58 -14.29
CA GLU A 93 10.96 -4.88 -15.40
C GLU A 93 9.96 -4.17 -16.32
N ARG A 94 8.82 -4.79 -16.63
CA ARG A 94 7.75 -4.13 -17.40
C ARG A 94 7.15 -2.96 -16.63
N ILE A 95 6.89 -3.12 -15.33
CA ILE A 95 6.40 -2.01 -14.49
C ILE A 95 7.43 -0.86 -14.48
N TRP A 96 8.73 -1.19 -14.39
CA TRP A 96 9.80 -0.20 -14.46
C TRP A 96 9.79 0.53 -15.81
N THR A 97 9.92 -0.21 -16.91
CA THR A 97 10.03 0.36 -18.26
C THR A 97 8.79 1.11 -18.72
N TRP A 98 7.60 0.68 -18.30
CA TRP A 98 6.34 1.28 -18.76
C TRP A 98 5.85 2.42 -17.87
N ILE A 99 6.24 2.45 -16.59
CA ILE A 99 5.66 3.35 -15.60
C ILE A 99 6.73 4.06 -14.77
N VAL A 100 7.46 3.32 -13.93
CA VAL A 100 8.27 3.91 -12.85
C VAL A 100 9.51 4.61 -13.40
N GLY A 101 10.23 3.98 -14.32
CA GLY A 101 11.40 4.55 -14.98
C GLY A 101 11.10 5.88 -15.68
N PRO A 102 10.09 5.96 -16.57
CA PRO A 102 9.68 7.22 -17.20
C PRO A 102 9.33 8.33 -16.19
N VAL A 103 8.61 7.99 -15.11
CA VAL A 103 8.27 8.96 -14.05
C VAL A 103 9.52 9.46 -13.33
N LEU A 104 10.40 8.56 -12.88
CA LEU A 104 11.62 8.95 -12.17
C LEU A 104 12.58 9.73 -13.07
N GLN A 105 12.63 9.42 -14.37
CA GLN A 105 13.42 10.15 -15.35
C GLN A 105 12.89 11.58 -15.53
N ALA A 106 11.56 11.75 -15.65
CA ALA A 106 10.94 13.08 -15.75
C ALA A 106 11.19 13.92 -14.49
N LEU A 107 11.24 13.27 -13.31
CA LEU A 107 11.56 13.90 -12.04
C LEU A 107 13.08 14.12 -11.82
N LYS A 108 13.93 13.69 -12.75
CA LYS A 108 15.40 13.75 -12.63
C LYS A 108 15.94 13.02 -11.39
N LEU A 109 15.25 11.97 -10.95
CA LEU A 109 15.64 11.15 -9.80
C LEU A 109 16.52 9.95 -10.19
N VAL A 110 16.71 9.71 -11.50
CA VAL A 110 17.60 8.67 -12.04
C VAL A 110 19.00 9.24 -12.28
N ILE A 111 19.46 10.17 -11.43
CA ILE A 111 20.74 10.85 -11.60
C ILE A 111 21.72 10.33 -10.55
N ASP A 112 22.83 9.81 -11.07
CA ASP A 112 24.11 9.44 -10.45
C ASP A 112 24.07 8.86 -9.01
N PRO A 113 24.44 7.58 -8.79
CA PRO A 113 24.53 6.99 -7.44
C PRO A 113 25.47 7.74 -6.47
N ALA A 114 26.30 8.66 -6.96
CA ALA A 114 27.12 9.54 -6.14
C ALA A 114 26.33 10.65 -5.41
N ASP A 115 25.09 10.94 -5.81
CA ASP A 115 24.30 12.05 -5.25
C ASP A 115 23.41 11.56 -4.08
N ALA A 116 24.06 11.34 -2.93
CA ALA A 116 23.47 10.73 -1.73
C ALA A 116 22.25 11.49 -1.15
N ASP A 117 21.99 12.74 -1.56
CA ASP A 117 20.86 13.53 -1.06
C ASP A 117 19.50 13.08 -1.65
N HIS A 118 19.53 12.39 -2.80
CA HIS A 118 18.32 11.91 -3.47
C HIS A 118 17.60 10.76 -2.74
N ARG A 119 18.28 10.03 -1.82
CA ARG A 119 17.71 8.92 -1.02
C ARG A 119 16.54 9.34 -0.11
N ARG A 120 16.22 10.63 -0.05
CA ARG A 120 15.11 11.20 0.74
C ARG A 120 13.91 11.59 -0.11
N SER A 121 13.99 11.47 -1.43
CA SER A 121 12.88 11.81 -2.34
C SER A 121 11.69 10.89 -2.09
N ARG A 122 10.59 11.47 -1.63
CA ARG A 122 9.35 10.75 -1.36
C ARG A 122 8.40 10.87 -2.54
N ILE A 123 7.85 9.74 -2.96
CA ILE A 123 6.79 9.69 -3.97
C ILE A 123 5.55 9.05 -3.35
N THR A 124 4.42 9.73 -3.47
CA THR A 124 3.10 9.16 -3.18
C THR A 124 2.43 8.78 -4.49
N TRP A 125 2.29 7.49 -4.75
CA TRP A 125 1.61 6.95 -5.92
C TRP A 125 0.09 7.00 -5.70
N CYS A 126 -0.63 7.56 -6.67
CA CYS A 126 -2.09 7.56 -6.75
C CYS A 126 -2.53 6.87 -8.06
N PRO A 127 -2.35 5.54 -8.16
CA PRO A 127 -2.72 4.79 -9.36
C PRO A 127 -4.23 4.63 -9.48
N THR A 128 -4.71 4.42 -10.71
CA THR A 128 -6.07 3.95 -11.02
C THR A 128 -6.05 2.65 -11.82
N GLY A 129 -7.16 1.93 -11.77
CA GLY A 129 -7.42 0.75 -12.58
C GLY A 129 -6.52 -0.42 -12.21
N PRO A 130 -6.12 -1.26 -13.18
CA PRO A 130 -5.31 -2.44 -12.90
C PRO A 130 -3.97 -2.15 -12.22
N VAL A 131 -3.47 -0.91 -12.32
CA VAL A 131 -2.18 -0.49 -11.75
C VAL A 131 -2.24 -0.36 -10.22
N THR A 132 -3.42 -0.21 -9.61
CA THR A 132 -3.61 -0.17 -8.14
C THR A 132 -3.07 -1.42 -7.45
N GLN A 133 -3.03 -2.53 -8.19
CA GLN A 133 -2.62 -3.85 -7.75
C GLN A 133 -1.25 -4.26 -8.29
N LEU A 134 -0.40 -3.30 -8.67
CA LEU A 134 0.96 -3.57 -9.11
C LEU A 134 1.96 -2.95 -8.12
N PRO A 135 3.07 -3.66 -7.80
CA PRO A 135 4.04 -3.19 -6.82
C PRO A 135 5.00 -2.15 -7.43
N LEU A 136 4.52 -0.93 -7.69
CA LEU A 136 5.34 0.16 -8.26
C LEU A 136 6.63 0.40 -7.48
N HIS A 137 6.58 0.30 -6.15
CA HIS A 137 7.73 0.45 -5.25
C HIS A 137 8.81 -0.64 -5.42
N ALA A 138 8.48 -1.79 -6.01
CA ALA A 138 9.40 -2.89 -6.28
C ALA A 138 9.81 -2.97 -7.76
N ALA A 139 9.37 -2.04 -8.59
CA ALA A 139 9.76 -2.02 -10.00
C ALA A 139 11.28 -1.82 -10.13
N GLY A 140 11.91 -2.51 -11.07
CA GLY A 140 13.34 -2.37 -11.34
C GLY A 140 13.83 -3.20 -12.50
N MET A 141 15.06 -2.97 -12.92
CA MET A 141 15.76 -3.77 -13.93
C MET A 141 16.50 -4.92 -13.23
N TYR A 142 15.91 -6.11 -13.22
CA TYR A 142 16.41 -7.27 -12.45
C TYR A 142 17.32 -8.20 -13.27
N SER A 143 17.29 -8.10 -14.59
CA SER A 143 18.23 -8.71 -15.53
C SER A 143 19.65 -8.15 -15.37
N ASP A 144 19.77 -6.93 -14.86
CA ASP A 144 21.03 -6.31 -14.49
C ASP A 144 21.20 -6.34 -12.95
N PRO A 145 22.23 -7.01 -12.40
CA PRO A 145 22.52 -7.00 -10.97
C PRO A 145 22.67 -5.59 -10.39
N VAL A 146 23.23 -4.64 -11.14
CA VAL A 146 23.39 -3.23 -10.73
C VAL A 146 22.31 -2.32 -11.30
N GLY A 147 21.29 -2.90 -11.94
CA GLY A 147 20.18 -2.19 -12.52
C GLY A 147 19.37 -1.41 -11.47
N PRO A 148 18.73 -0.30 -11.88
CA PRO A 148 17.99 0.53 -10.94
C PRO A 148 16.77 -0.21 -10.39
N ARG A 149 16.52 -0.05 -9.08
CA ARG A 149 15.25 -0.41 -8.44
C ARG A 149 14.63 0.79 -7.77
N ALA A 150 13.31 0.89 -7.83
CA ALA A 150 12.58 2.01 -7.26
C ALA A 150 12.85 2.20 -5.77
N TYR A 151 12.96 1.11 -4.99
CA TYR A 151 13.24 1.17 -3.56
C TYR A 151 14.65 1.69 -3.21
N ASP A 152 15.62 1.61 -4.13
CA ASP A 152 16.96 2.17 -3.93
C ASP A 152 16.99 3.69 -4.18
N LEU A 153 16.01 4.21 -4.93
CA LEU A 153 15.98 5.58 -5.43
C LEU A 153 14.99 6.47 -4.68
N VAL A 154 13.84 5.93 -4.27
CA VAL A 154 12.75 6.72 -3.69
C VAL A 154 12.02 6.01 -2.55
N VAL A 155 11.58 6.79 -1.58
CA VAL A 155 10.65 6.30 -0.56
C VAL A 155 9.22 6.36 -1.12
N SER A 156 8.66 5.19 -1.41
CA SER A 156 7.32 5.08 -1.99
C SER A 156 6.22 4.99 -0.93
N SER A 157 5.11 5.68 -1.18
CA SER A 157 3.85 5.55 -0.42
C SER A 157 2.69 5.53 -1.40
N TYR A 158 1.49 5.12 -0.96
CA TYR A 158 0.32 5.02 -1.81
C TYR A 158 -0.84 5.83 -1.22
N THR A 159 -1.67 6.38 -2.09
CA THR A 159 -2.92 7.05 -1.70
C THR A 159 -4.02 6.74 -2.70
N PRO A 160 -5.26 6.51 -2.27
CA PRO A 160 -6.38 6.30 -3.20
C PRO A 160 -6.86 7.62 -3.84
N SER A 161 -6.57 8.77 -3.24
CA SER A 161 -6.93 10.08 -3.80
C SER A 161 -6.14 11.21 -3.17
N LEU A 162 -6.06 12.35 -3.88
CA LEU A 162 -5.48 13.58 -3.32
C LEU A 162 -6.19 14.04 -2.04
N SER A 163 -7.50 13.85 -1.97
CA SER A 163 -8.28 14.24 -0.78
C SER A 163 -7.93 13.36 0.42
N ALA A 164 -7.72 12.06 0.23
CA ALA A 164 -7.26 11.18 1.30
C ALA A 164 -5.87 11.59 1.80
N LEU A 165 -4.94 11.88 0.88
CA LEU A 165 -3.61 12.35 1.24
C LEU A 165 -3.64 13.67 2.03
N LEU A 166 -4.41 14.66 1.56
CA LEU A 166 -4.43 15.99 2.16
C LEU A 166 -5.07 16.03 3.54
N ARG A 167 -6.12 15.23 3.78
CA ARG A 167 -6.71 15.08 5.12
C ARG A 167 -5.66 14.66 6.15
N ASN A 168 -4.72 13.80 5.76
CA ASN A 168 -3.66 13.33 6.65
C ASN A 168 -2.71 14.47 7.06
N TYR A 169 -2.37 15.36 6.13
CA TYR A 169 -1.46 16.47 6.38
C TYR A 169 -2.10 17.64 7.12
N GLU A 170 -3.37 17.95 6.83
CA GLU A 170 -4.12 19.01 7.53
C GLU A 170 -4.27 18.69 9.02
N SER A 171 -4.49 17.42 9.37
CA SER A 171 -4.66 16.98 10.76
C SER A 171 -3.34 16.81 11.51
N ALA A 172 -2.27 16.36 10.83
CA ALA A 172 -0.93 16.22 11.41
C ALA A 172 -0.27 17.56 11.80
N ALA A 173 -0.65 18.67 11.16
CA ALA A 173 -0.15 19.99 11.52
C ALA A 173 -0.64 20.48 12.89
N MET A 174 -1.69 19.88 13.46
CA MET A 174 -2.32 20.36 14.69
C MET A 174 -1.75 19.77 15.98
N HIS A 175 -1.25 18.53 16.01
CA HIS A 175 -0.73 17.89 17.24
C HIS A 175 0.40 16.90 16.95
N PRO A 176 1.64 17.12 17.42
CA PRO A 176 2.67 16.08 17.41
C PRO A 176 2.35 15.02 18.48
N PRO A 177 2.36 13.73 18.15
CA PRO A 177 1.80 12.69 19.02
C PRO A 177 2.77 12.29 20.12
N THR A 178 2.24 11.92 21.28
CA THR A 178 2.94 10.95 22.13
C THR A 178 2.57 9.55 21.62
N PRO A 179 3.54 8.70 21.29
CA PRO A 179 3.24 7.37 20.75
C PRO A 179 2.61 6.51 21.84
N ASN A 180 1.30 6.31 21.74
CA ASN A 180 0.55 5.36 22.54
C ASN A 180 -0.16 4.39 21.58
N MET A 181 0.06 3.09 21.77
CA MET A 181 -0.30 2.08 20.78
C MET A 181 -1.17 0.98 21.39
N LEU A 182 -2.29 0.69 20.73
CA LEU A 182 -3.08 -0.51 20.97
C LEU A 182 -2.52 -1.66 20.10
N ILE A 183 -2.13 -2.76 20.73
CA ILE A 183 -1.77 -3.99 20.00
C ILE A 183 -2.95 -4.94 20.07
N VAL A 184 -3.42 -5.38 18.91
CA VAL A 184 -4.48 -6.37 18.74
C VAL A 184 -3.84 -7.63 18.19
N THR A 185 -3.90 -8.71 18.97
CA THR A 185 -3.38 -10.02 18.54
C THR A 185 -4.51 -11.05 18.47
N GLN A 186 -4.27 -12.18 17.82
CA GLN A 186 -5.21 -13.31 17.88
C GLN A 186 -4.77 -14.26 18.99
N PRO A 187 -5.69 -14.78 19.83
CA PRO A 187 -5.29 -15.68 20.91
C PRO A 187 -4.77 -17.02 20.40
N ASN A 188 -5.28 -17.51 19.26
CA ASN A 188 -4.95 -18.83 18.79
C ASN A 188 -3.80 -18.76 17.78
N THR A 189 -2.58 -19.01 18.27
CA THR A 189 -1.38 -19.20 17.45
C THR A 189 -1.22 -20.68 17.10
N PRO A 190 -1.56 -21.14 15.88
CA PRO A 190 -1.60 -22.57 15.54
C PRO A 190 -0.26 -23.28 15.76
N ARG A 191 0.85 -22.54 15.73
CA ARG A 191 2.21 -23.04 15.94
C ARG A 191 2.59 -23.23 17.42
N LEU A 192 1.93 -22.55 18.36
CA LEU A 192 2.28 -22.57 19.79
C LEU A 192 1.28 -23.37 20.64
N GLY A 193 0.13 -23.75 20.08
CA GLY A 193 -0.84 -24.66 20.73
C GLY A 193 -1.46 -24.14 22.03
N LEU A 194 -1.17 -22.90 22.43
CA LEU A 194 -1.64 -22.28 23.66
C LEU A 194 -2.35 -20.97 23.33
N PRO A 195 -3.60 -20.79 23.79
CA PRO A 195 -4.31 -19.53 23.61
C PRO A 195 -3.67 -18.42 24.46
N LEU A 196 -3.47 -17.23 23.91
CA LEU A 196 -3.08 -16.05 24.69
C LEU A 196 -4.28 -15.63 25.58
N PRO A 197 -4.18 -15.73 26.91
CA PRO A 197 -5.34 -15.66 27.80
C PRO A 197 -5.94 -14.25 27.93
N TYR A 198 -5.17 -13.20 27.64
CA TYR A 198 -5.60 -11.80 27.78
C TYR A 198 -6.27 -11.24 26.54
N THR A 199 -6.05 -11.83 25.37
CA THR A 199 -6.73 -11.47 24.11
C THR A 199 -8.25 -11.64 24.17
N MET A 200 -8.75 -12.54 25.03
CA MET A 200 -10.19 -12.69 25.26
C MET A 200 -10.82 -11.53 26.04
N LYS A 201 -9.99 -10.73 26.74
CA LYS A 201 -10.40 -9.54 27.49
C LYS A 201 -10.15 -8.24 26.71
N GLU A 202 -9.55 -8.29 25.53
CA GLU A 202 -9.32 -7.12 24.69
C GLU A 202 -10.66 -6.65 24.09
N ALA A 203 -11.27 -5.66 24.74
CA ALA A 203 -12.42 -4.94 24.19
C ALA A 203 -11.95 -3.92 23.14
N VAL A 204 -11.41 -4.40 22.01
CA VAL A 204 -10.83 -3.58 20.94
C VAL A 204 -11.80 -2.47 20.52
N ARG A 205 -13.08 -2.81 20.35
CA ARG A 205 -14.17 -1.88 19.97
C ARG A 205 -14.33 -0.71 20.95
N GLU A 206 -14.14 -0.94 22.24
CA GLU A 206 -14.31 0.06 23.30
C GLU A 206 -13.06 0.92 23.49
N ASN A 207 -11.90 0.42 23.06
CA ASN A 207 -10.61 1.01 23.38
C ASN A 207 -9.90 1.64 22.18
N ILE A 208 -10.18 1.22 20.94
CA ILE A 208 -9.44 1.69 19.75
C ILE A 208 -9.48 3.21 19.59
N GLY A 209 -10.58 3.86 19.97
CA GLY A 209 -10.73 5.31 19.95
C GLY A 209 -9.87 6.07 20.98
N GLN A 210 -9.15 5.38 21.86
CA GLN A 210 -8.29 5.99 22.88
C GLN A 210 -6.81 6.00 22.47
N TYR A 211 -6.44 5.28 21.40
CA TYR A 211 -5.05 5.12 20.98
C TYR A 211 -4.83 5.75 19.61
N PRO A 212 -3.84 6.64 19.46
CA PRO A 212 -3.52 7.20 18.15
C PRO A 212 -2.96 6.13 17.20
N TRP A 213 -2.26 5.13 17.73
CA TRP A 213 -1.65 4.06 16.94
C TRP A 213 -2.31 2.71 17.25
N VAL A 214 -2.52 1.89 16.22
CA VAL A 214 -3.01 0.52 16.36
C VAL A 214 -2.14 -0.44 15.55
N HIS A 215 -1.85 -1.59 16.13
CA HIS A 215 -1.16 -2.69 15.47
C HIS A 215 -2.05 -3.93 15.45
N PHE A 216 -2.48 -4.36 14.27
CA PHE A 216 -3.25 -5.59 14.08
C PHE A 216 -2.32 -6.73 13.64
N ALA A 217 -2.05 -7.66 14.54
CA ALA A 217 -1.34 -8.91 14.28
C ALA A 217 -2.32 -10.10 14.35
N CYS A 218 -3.28 -10.10 13.43
CA CYS A 218 -4.36 -11.09 13.35
C CYS A 218 -4.67 -11.42 11.88
N HIS A 219 -5.58 -12.35 11.60
CA HIS A 219 -6.07 -12.55 10.25
C HIS A 219 -7.00 -11.41 9.81
N GLY A 220 -6.98 -11.09 8.52
CA GLY A 220 -7.93 -10.19 7.89
C GLY A 220 -8.75 -10.95 6.85
N SER A 221 -10.01 -10.55 6.68
CA SER A 221 -10.90 -11.02 5.63
C SER A 221 -11.39 -9.83 4.80
N GLN A 222 -11.49 -10.03 3.49
CA GLN A 222 -11.99 -9.03 2.56
C GLN A 222 -13.28 -9.53 1.93
N ASP A 223 -14.31 -8.69 1.95
CA ASP A 223 -15.56 -8.93 1.23
C ASP A 223 -15.51 -8.19 -0.11
N PRO A 224 -15.49 -8.92 -1.26
CA PRO A 224 -15.34 -8.32 -2.58
C PRO A 224 -16.61 -7.61 -3.07
N MET A 225 -17.76 -7.81 -2.43
CA MET A 225 -19.03 -7.20 -2.82
C MET A 225 -19.37 -5.98 -1.95
N ASP A 226 -18.88 -5.96 -0.71
CA ASP A 226 -19.13 -4.88 0.23
C ASP A 226 -17.91 -4.65 1.12
N ALA A 227 -17.10 -3.64 0.75
CA ALA A 227 -15.90 -3.26 1.48
C ALA A 227 -16.14 -3.10 2.99
N THR A 228 -17.31 -2.59 3.40
CA THR A 228 -17.62 -2.31 4.81
C THR A 228 -17.69 -3.58 5.66
N LYS A 229 -17.91 -4.74 5.04
CA LYS A 229 -17.94 -6.06 5.70
C LYS A 229 -16.57 -6.73 5.80
N SER A 230 -15.54 -6.18 5.14
CA SER A 230 -14.16 -6.63 5.36
C SER A 230 -13.79 -6.45 6.83
N ALA A 231 -13.06 -7.41 7.41
CA ALA A 231 -12.88 -7.47 8.86
C ALA A 231 -11.49 -7.92 9.29
N PHE A 232 -11.18 -7.60 10.55
CA PHE A 232 -10.12 -8.24 11.32
C PHE A 232 -10.73 -9.38 12.12
N GLU A 233 -10.20 -10.59 11.96
CA GLU A 233 -10.68 -11.78 12.65
C GLU A 233 -10.21 -11.77 14.10
N LEU A 234 -11.09 -11.37 15.02
CA LEU A 234 -10.86 -11.40 16.46
C LEU A 234 -11.48 -12.67 17.07
N TYR A 235 -11.16 -12.93 18.33
CA TYR A 235 -11.60 -14.15 19.01
C TYR A 235 -13.12 -14.33 19.12
N HIS A 236 -13.83 -13.29 19.55
CA HIS A 236 -15.27 -13.37 19.82
C HIS A 236 -16.09 -13.15 18.56
N SER A 237 -15.76 -12.10 17.80
CA SER A 237 -16.42 -11.75 16.56
C SER A 237 -15.48 -10.96 15.66
N PRO A 238 -15.65 -11.05 14.33
CA PRO A 238 -14.92 -10.19 13.41
C PRO A 238 -15.15 -8.70 13.73
N LEU A 239 -14.11 -7.89 13.60
CA LEU A 239 -14.18 -6.43 13.66
C LEU A 239 -14.22 -5.88 12.25
N THR A 240 -15.42 -5.54 11.76
CA THR A 240 -15.61 -5.07 10.39
C THR A 240 -15.19 -3.60 10.23
N LEU A 241 -14.95 -3.17 9.00
CA LEU A 241 -14.76 -1.75 8.71
C LEU A 241 -16.00 -0.92 9.09
N ALA A 242 -17.21 -1.46 8.89
CA ALA A 242 -18.46 -0.81 9.31
C ALA A 242 -18.48 -0.53 10.82
N ASP A 243 -18.01 -1.49 11.63
CA ASP A 243 -17.88 -1.32 13.07
C ASP A 243 -16.90 -0.20 13.43
N LEU A 244 -15.83 -0.06 12.64
CA LEU A 244 -14.78 0.91 12.88
C LEU A 244 -15.17 2.34 12.47
N MET A 245 -16.04 2.50 11.47
CA MET A 245 -16.47 3.81 10.94
C MET A 245 -17.13 4.71 12.01
N GLY A 246 -17.59 4.15 13.13
CA GLY A 246 -18.13 4.89 14.28
C GLY A 246 -17.20 5.02 15.49
N THR A 247 -15.95 4.52 15.40
CA THR A 247 -15.02 4.39 16.55
C THR A 247 -13.76 5.24 16.43
N ALA A 248 -13.50 5.82 15.26
CA ALA A 248 -12.25 6.51 15.02
C ALA A 248 -12.12 7.76 15.90
N ALA A 249 -11.05 7.77 16.69
CA ALA A 249 -10.64 8.92 17.47
C ALA A 249 -10.35 10.11 16.54
N ASP A 250 -10.61 11.33 17.01
CA ASP A 250 -10.11 12.57 16.37
C ASP A 250 -8.57 12.55 16.19
N ASN A 251 -7.88 11.68 16.94
CA ASN A 251 -6.45 11.51 16.93
C ASN A 251 -5.95 10.15 16.36
N ALA A 252 -6.74 9.46 15.53
CA ALA A 252 -6.27 8.23 14.86
C ALA A 252 -5.17 8.58 13.84
N GLU A 253 -3.99 7.99 13.98
CA GLU A 253 -2.79 8.38 13.21
C GLU A 253 -2.20 7.25 12.39
N LEU A 254 -1.88 6.12 13.02
CA LEU A 254 -1.19 5.02 12.37
C LEU A 254 -1.89 3.69 12.62
N ALA A 255 -2.24 2.99 11.54
CA ALA A 255 -2.62 1.59 11.60
C ALA A 255 -1.52 0.73 10.97
N PHE A 256 -0.95 -0.19 11.74
CA PHE A 256 -0.01 -1.19 11.24
C PHE A 256 -0.71 -2.53 11.13
N LEU A 257 -0.94 -2.98 9.90
CA LEU A 257 -1.70 -4.19 9.59
C LEU A 257 -0.74 -5.33 9.27
N SER A 258 -0.34 -6.09 10.29
CA SER A 258 0.37 -7.37 10.18
C SER A 258 -0.60 -8.51 9.86
N ALA A 259 -1.39 -8.34 8.81
CA ALA A 259 -2.28 -9.37 8.29
C ALA A 259 -2.06 -9.52 6.78
N CYS A 260 -2.08 -10.78 6.31
CA CYS A 260 -1.93 -11.07 4.89
C CYS A 260 -3.07 -10.43 4.10
N GLN A 261 -2.72 -9.91 2.91
CA GLN A 261 -3.68 -9.37 1.93
C GLN A 261 -4.46 -8.12 2.38
N THR A 262 -3.91 -7.32 3.28
CA THR A 262 -4.59 -6.12 3.82
C THR A 262 -4.69 -4.96 2.83
N ALA A 263 -3.93 -4.99 1.74
CA ALA A 263 -4.00 -4.01 0.65
C ALA A 263 -4.22 -4.65 -0.75
N VAL A 264 -4.77 -5.87 -0.81
CA VAL A 264 -5.20 -6.49 -2.08
C VAL A 264 -6.53 -5.85 -2.47
N GLY A 265 -6.57 -5.05 -3.55
CA GLY A 265 -7.84 -4.53 -4.09
C GLY A 265 -8.71 -5.66 -4.68
N ASP A 266 -9.98 -5.37 -5.01
CA ASP A 266 -10.89 -6.39 -5.54
C ASP A 266 -10.52 -6.82 -6.98
N ASP A 267 -10.80 -8.09 -7.29
CA ASP A 267 -10.62 -8.71 -8.60
C ASP A 267 -11.58 -8.15 -9.67
N LYS A 268 -12.79 -7.77 -9.26
CA LYS A 268 -13.85 -7.29 -10.16
C LYS A 268 -13.96 -5.76 -10.16
N ALA A 269 -13.56 -5.11 -9.08
CA ALA A 269 -13.54 -3.65 -8.91
C ALA A 269 -12.15 -3.15 -8.46
N PRO A 270 -11.12 -3.18 -9.34
CA PRO A 270 -9.76 -2.74 -8.99
C PRO A 270 -9.65 -1.24 -8.65
N GLU A 271 -10.67 -0.45 -9.00
CA GLU A 271 -10.82 0.97 -8.68
C GLU A 271 -11.44 1.19 -7.29
N GLU A 272 -12.16 0.20 -6.77
CA GLU A 272 -12.75 0.31 -5.45
C GLU A 272 -11.67 0.00 -4.43
N SER A 273 -11.44 0.97 -3.55
CA SER A 273 -10.52 0.88 -2.42
C SER A 273 -11.10 -0.06 -1.33
N ALA A 274 -11.61 -1.22 -1.74
CA ALA A 274 -12.25 -2.25 -0.92
C ALA A 274 -11.21 -3.15 -0.27
N HIS A 275 -10.11 -2.57 0.22
CA HIS A 275 -9.09 -3.28 0.96
C HIS A 275 -8.92 -2.68 2.35
N LEU A 276 -8.61 -3.52 3.35
CA LEU A 276 -8.56 -3.12 4.76
C LEU A 276 -7.74 -1.85 4.98
N ALA A 277 -6.61 -1.68 4.27
CA ALA A 277 -5.81 -0.46 4.41
C ALA A 277 -6.54 0.83 3.99
N ALA A 278 -7.29 0.81 2.89
CA ALA A 278 -8.10 1.95 2.49
C ALA A 278 -9.31 2.14 3.40
N GLY A 279 -9.88 1.04 3.90
CA GLY A 279 -10.87 1.06 4.96
C GLY A 279 -10.39 1.79 6.21
N MET A 280 -9.17 1.51 6.67
CA MET A 280 -8.57 2.18 7.84
C MET A 280 -8.34 3.68 7.59
N LEU A 281 -7.96 4.08 6.37
CA LEU A 281 -7.89 5.49 5.97
C LEU A 281 -9.29 6.15 5.97
N ALA A 282 -10.33 5.42 5.58
CA ALA A 282 -11.71 5.91 5.57
C ALA A 282 -12.31 6.00 6.99
N VAL A 283 -11.92 5.07 7.87
CA VAL A 283 -12.25 5.08 9.30
C VAL A 283 -11.66 6.32 9.97
N GLY A 284 -10.43 6.72 9.62
CA GLY A 284 -9.85 7.98 10.09
C GLY A 284 -8.35 7.96 10.37
N PHE A 285 -7.70 6.80 10.23
CA PHE A 285 -6.25 6.70 10.39
C PHE A 285 -5.53 7.50 9.29
N ARG A 286 -4.50 8.26 9.67
CA ARG A 286 -3.74 9.14 8.76
C ARG A 286 -2.64 8.42 7.97
N GLY A 287 -2.23 7.26 8.44
CA GLY A 287 -1.20 6.42 7.84
C GLY A 287 -1.54 4.97 8.06
N VAL A 288 -1.31 4.16 7.03
CA VAL A 288 -1.50 2.72 7.13
C VAL A 288 -0.28 2.02 6.54
N VAL A 289 0.33 1.15 7.33
CA VAL A 289 1.31 0.19 6.85
C VAL A 289 0.58 -1.15 6.69
N ALA A 290 0.61 -1.70 5.49
CA ALA A 290 -0.12 -2.90 5.13
C ALA A 290 0.66 -3.70 4.10
N THR A 291 0.34 -4.98 3.96
CA THR A 291 0.93 -5.81 2.91
C THR A 291 0.03 -5.81 1.68
N MET A 292 0.60 -5.49 0.51
CA MET A 292 -0.14 -5.61 -0.75
C MET A 292 -0.49 -7.06 -1.07
N TRP A 293 0.21 -8.05 -0.49
CA TRP A 293 0.04 -9.47 -0.79
C TRP A 293 0.27 -10.35 0.45
N SER A 294 0.09 -11.65 0.29
CA SER A 294 0.43 -12.63 1.33
C SER A 294 1.94 -12.66 1.57
N ILE A 295 2.33 -12.71 2.83
CA ILE A 295 3.72 -12.88 3.29
C ILE A 295 3.81 -14.15 4.13
N ARG A 296 4.96 -14.83 4.10
CA ARG A 296 5.17 -16.01 4.95
C ARG A 296 5.47 -15.56 6.37
N ASP A 297 4.97 -16.28 7.38
CA ASP A 297 5.23 -15.97 8.79
C ASP A 297 6.73 -15.89 9.13
N ALA A 298 7.59 -16.62 8.40
CA ALA A 298 9.03 -16.58 8.59
C ALA A 298 9.70 -15.32 8.03
N ASP A 299 9.10 -14.72 6.98
CA ASP A 299 9.67 -13.56 6.28
C ASP A 299 9.20 -12.24 6.91
N ALA A 300 7.97 -12.21 7.46
CA ALA A 300 7.40 -10.99 8.04
C ALA A 300 8.26 -10.37 9.16
N PRO A 301 8.83 -11.12 10.12
CA PRO A 301 9.71 -10.56 11.15
C PRO A 301 11.02 -9.99 10.60
N VAL A 302 11.51 -10.49 9.46
CA VAL A 302 12.73 -9.96 8.83
C VAL A 302 12.45 -8.58 8.23
N VAL A 303 11.31 -8.44 7.54
CA VAL A 303 10.89 -7.17 6.93
C VAL A 303 10.59 -6.10 7.99
N VAL A 304 9.96 -6.47 9.11
CA VAL A 304 9.64 -5.52 10.19
C VAL A 304 10.87 -5.05 10.97
N LYS A 305 11.96 -5.82 10.97
CA LYS A 305 13.23 -5.46 11.64
C LYS A 305 14.16 -4.58 10.79
N ALA A 306 13.99 -4.60 9.47
CA ALA A 306 14.84 -3.88 8.51
C ALA A 306 14.50 -2.39 8.46
#